data_AF-A0A8B8YU39-F1
#
_entry.id   AF-A0A8B8YU39-F1
#
_cell.length_a   1.000
_cell.length_b   1.000
_cell.length_c   1.000
_cell.angle_alpha   90.00
_cell.angle_beta   90.00
_cell.angle_gamma   90.00
#
_symmetry.space_group_name_H-M   'P 1'
#
loop_
_entity.id
_entity.type
_entity.pdbx_description
1 polymer ?
#
loop_
_entity_poly.entity_id
_entity_poly.type
_entity_poly.pdbx_seq_one_letter_code
_entity_poly.pdbx_strand_id
1 'polypeptide(L)'
;MEKDQPKTINEHTKNEPQQNEELILKPLPPAPSPNLEKAEAKQENIAATKGVDDANKRPRAIPRTQNRPPISNPEVVKIQAWWRGTLVRSTLLYVAFRVWIIQGWWRHMLVKLLENRRRTALENCTRKEWAAVRLQSWVHMWRIRWRYCRLLDAARIIQAYWRCQSCASQGFTKGHYRVTANQLHLELEVLLGSGPCIVTECIPLPIKQ
;
A
#
# COMPACT_ATOMS: atom_id res chain seq x y z
N MET A 1 -37.17 -31.27 -6.60
CA MET A 1 -36.75 -29.93 -7.03
C MET A 1 -36.21 -29.23 -5.80
N GLU A 2 -34.97 -28.79 -5.66
CA GLU A 2 -33.77 -28.80 -6.48
C GLU A 2 -32.63 -28.54 -5.48
N LYS A 3 -31.62 -29.42 -5.45
CA LYS A 3 -30.37 -29.20 -4.71
C LYS A 3 -29.45 -28.46 -5.66
N ASP A 4 -28.73 -27.44 -5.20
CA ASP A 4 -27.48 -27.07 -5.86
C ASP A 4 -26.41 -26.60 -4.87
N GLN A 5 -25.29 -27.34 -4.93
CA GLN A 5 -23.97 -26.96 -4.46
C GLN A 5 -23.32 -26.00 -5.48
N PRO A 6 -22.11 -25.50 -5.16
CA PRO A 6 -21.05 -25.69 -6.15
C PRO A 6 -19.79 -26.33 -5.57
N LYS A 7 -19.53 -27.54 -6.08
CA LYS A 7 -18.29 -28.07 -6.66
C LYS A 7 -16.96 -27.43 -6.25
N THR A 8 -16.20 -28.24 -5.53
CA THR A 8 -14.74 -28.38 -5.55
C THR A 8 -14.15 -28.51 -6.96
N ILE A 9 -13.09 -27.76 -7.25
CA ILE A 9 -12.06 -28.12 -8.25
C ILE A 9 -10.69 -27.93 -7.60
N ASN A 10 -9.93 -29.04 -7.64
CA ASN A 10 -8.50 -29.18 -7.35
C ASN A 10 -7.66 -28.19 -8.17
N GLU A 11 -6.52 -27.72 -7.67
CA GLU A 11 -5.24 -28.40 -7.94
C GLU A 11 -4.07 -27.69 -7.26
N HIS A 12 -3.13 -28.53 -6.83
CA HIS A 12 -1.87 -28.22 -6.21
C HIS A 12 -0.98 -27.32 -7.08
N THR A 13 -0.25 -26.40 -6.44
CA THR A 13 1.22 -26.47 -6.48
C THR A 13 1.77 -25.94 -5.16
N LYS A 14 2.24 -26.89 -4.36
CA LYS A 14 2.96 -26.70 -3.11
C LYS A 14 4.41 -26.36 -3.48
N ASN A 15 4.86 -25.14 -3.20
CA ASN A 15 6.29 -24.82 -3.16
C ASN A 15 6.69 -24.67 -1.69
N GLU A 16 7.44 -25.65 -1.18
CA GLU A 16 8.11 -25.56 0.13
C GLU A 16 9.58 -25.13 -0.08
N PRO A 17 10.23 -24.49 0.90
CA PRO A 17 11.46 -23.71 0.74
C PRO A 17 12.69 -24.39 1.33
N GLN A 18 13.82 -24.30 0.64
CA GLN A 18 15.18 -24.55 1.15
C GLN A 18 16.12 -23.73 0.23
N GLN A 19 17.14 -22.97 0.64
CA GLN A 19 17.89 -22.81 1.87
C GLN A 19 18.66 -21.47 1.80
N ASN A 20 19.02 -20.97 2.98
CA ASN A 20 19.97 -19.89 3.30
C ASN A 20 21.34 -20.17 2.62
N GLU A 21 22.15 -19.22 2.19
CA GLU A 21 23.09 -18.31 2.87
C GLU A 21 24.03 -17.92 1.69
N GLU A 22 24.44 -16.69 1.39
CA GLU A 22 25.33 -15.80 2.11
C GLU A 22 25.70 -14.68 1.11
N LEU A 23 26.12 -13.52 1.63
CA LEU A 23 27.10 -12.61 1.01
C LEU A 23 26.69 -11.64 -0.14
N ILE A 24 26.86 -10.36 0.23
CA ILE A 24 27.28 -9.18 -0.56
C ILE A 24 26.20 -8.16 -0.97
N LEU A 25 26.12 -7.12 -0.13
CA LEU A 25 25.71 -5.75 -0.40
C LEU A 25 26.42 -5.15 -1.64
N LYS A 26 25.66 -4.65 -2.65
CA LYS A 26 25.73 -3.29 -3.28
C LYS A 26 25.22 -3.28 -4.75
N PRO A 27 24.80 -2.10 -5.27
CA PRO A 27 23.56 -1.97 -6.06
C PRO A 27 23.73 -1.72 -7.57
N LEU A 28 22.67 -2.10 -8.29
CA LEU A 28 22.12 -1.64 -9.58
C LEU A 28 22.95 -0.65 -10.43
N PRO A 29 23.27 -0.96 -11.71
CA PRO A 29 23.83 0.00 -12.65
C PRO A 29 22.73 0.88 -13.30
N PRO A 30 22.94 2.19 -13.44
CA PRO A 30 22.13 3.04 -14.28
C PRO A 30 22.75 3.18 -15.68
N ALA A 31 21.90 3.26 -16.70
CA ALA A 31 22.21 3.86 -17.99
C ALA A 31 20.95 4.63 -18.47
N PRO A 32 21.05 5.60 -19.40
CA PRO A 32 22.19 6.40 -19.83
C PRO A 32 21.93 7.91 -19.64
N SER A 33 22.97 8.74 -19.68
CA SER A 33 22.79 10.18 -19.98
C SER A 33 24.04 10.77 -20.67
N PRO A 34 23.84 11.79 -21.53
CA PRO A 34 24.84 12.30 -22.45
C PRO A 34 25.69 13.39 -21.79
N ASN A 35 27.01 13.38 -22.01
CA ASN A 35 27.88 14.48 -21.62
C ASN A 35 28.23 15.32 -22.84
N LEU A 36 27.89 16.61 -22.74
CA LEU A 36 28.30 17.71 -23.60
C LEU A 36 29.09 18.68 -22.72
N GLU A 37 30.40 18.84 -22.97
CA GLU A 37 31.18 20.06 -22.72
C GLU A 37 32.53 19.88 -23.47
N LYS A 38 32.77 20.65 -24.54
CA LYS A 38 33.45 21.96 -24.58
C LYS A 38 34.98 21.84 -24.76
N ALA A 39 35.48 22.20 -25.95
CA ALA A 39 36.75 22.93 -26.12
C ALA A 39 36.94 23.38 -27.57
N GLU A 40 37.43 24.61 -27.72
CA GLU A 40 37.70 25.33 -28.97
C GLU A 40 39.03 24.95 -29.63
N ALA A 41 39.13 25.33 -30.91
CA ALA A 41 40.30 25.85 -31.63
C ALA A 41 41.32 24.90 -32.31
N LYS A 42 41.39 25.06 -33.65
CA LYS A 42 42.58 25.07 -34.55
C LYS A 42 43.28 23.70 -34.76
N GLN A 43 43.87 23.32 -35.90
CA GLN A 43 44.07 23.79 -37.28
C GLN A 43 44.86 22.65 -38.01
N GLU A 44 45.00 22.71 -39.34
CA GLU A 44 45.89 21.90 -40.22
C GLU A 44 45.32 20.56 -40.75
N ASN A 45 44.94 20.48 -42.04
CA ASN A 45 45.75 20.31 -43.27
C ASN A 45 46.05 18.83 -43.56
N ILE A 46 45.34 18.25 -44.52
CA ILE A 46 45.85 17.13 -45.33
C ILE A 46 45.47 17.38 -46.79
N ALA A 47 46.50 17.71 -47.57
CA ALA A 47 46.55 17.58 -49.03
C ALA A 47 46.66 16.10 -49.43
N ALA A 48 46.04 15.72 -50.55
CA ALA A 48 46.68 15.02 -51.68
C ALA A 48 45.67 14.23 -52.55
N THR A 49 45.36 14.83 -53.70
CA THR A 49 45.39 14.24 -55.06
C THR A 49 44.79 12.85 -55.30
N LYS A 50 43.74 12.80 -56.12
CA LYS A 50 43.70 11.95 -57.33
C LYS A 50 42.90 12.65 -58.43
N GLY A 51 43.52 12.85 -59.58
CA GLY A 51 42.83 13.21 -60.82
C GLY A 51 42.27 11.96 -61.51
N VAL A 52 41.27 12.18 -62.36
CA VAL A 52 41.13 11.68 -63.74
C VAL A 52 39.90 12.37 -64.31
N ASP A 53 40.05 12.79 -65.55
CA ASP A 53 39.15 13.61 -66.36
C ASP A 53 37.78 12.98 -66.60
N ASP A 54 36.73 13.79 -66.65
CA ASP A 54 35.71 13.60 -67.69
C ASP A 54 34.89 14.85 -67.99
N ALA A 55 34.57 14.97 -69.26
CA ALA A 55 34.16 16.19 -69.93
C ALA A 55 32.66 16.51 -69.78
N ASN A 56 32.38 17.82 -69.93
CA ASN A 56 31.17 18.35 -70.57
C ASN A 56 29.84 18.35 -69.76
N LYS A 57 29.67 19.33 -68.88
CA LYS A 57 28.35 19.95 -68.64
C LYS A 57 28.47 21.46 -68.50
N ARG A 58 27.93 22.15 -69.51
CA ARG A 58 27.74 23.60 -69.60
C ARG A 58 27.19 24.17 -68.28
N PRO A 59 27.80 25.21 -67.68
CA PRO A 59 27.09 26.04 -66.73
C PRO A 59 26.04 26.82 -67.52
N ARG A 60 24.75 26.64 -67.23
CA ARG A 60 23.74 27.61 -67.68
C ARG A 60 24.14 28.95 -67.09
N ALA A 61 24.49 29.88 -67.97
CA ALA A 61 24.69 31.26 -67.62
C ALA A 61 23.42 31.77 -66.90
N ILE A 62 23.56 32.05 -65.61
CA ILE A 62 22.66 32.94 -64.90
C ILE A 62 22.83 34.30 -65.59
N PRO A 63 21.78 34.94 -66.14
CA PRO A 63 21.91 36.27 -66.67
C PRO A 63 22.33 37.18 -65.52
N ARG A 64 23.57 37.68 -65.59
CA ARG A 64 24.04 38.80 -64.79
C ARG A 64 23.14 39.98 -65.13
N THR A 65 22.16 40.23 -64.27
CA THR A 65 21.38 41.46 -64.32
C THR A 65 22.36 42.62 -64.14
N GLN A 66 22.42 43.44 -65.17
CA GLN A 66 23.30 44.60 -65.24
C GLN A 66 22.98 45.51 -64.06
N ASN A 67 24.01 45.80 -63.27
CA ASN A 67 23.98 46.78 -62.19
C ASN A 67 23.73 48.18 -62.77
N ARG A 68 22.46 48.52 -62.99
CA ARG A 68 22.03 49.91 -63.08
C ARG A 68 21.81 50.38 -61.64
N PRO A 69 22.49 51.42 -61.15
CA PRO A 69 22.13 51.97 -59.85
C PRO A 69 20.66 52.42 -59.94
N PRO A 70 19.77 51.96 -59.04
CA PRO A 70 18.42 52.44 -59.03
C PRO A 70 18.51 53.94 -58.75
N ILE A 71 17.79 54.75 -59.53
CA ILE A 71 17.51 56.14 -59.16
C ILE A 71 16.88 56.04 -57.76
N SER A 72 17.68 56.33 -56.74
CA SER A 72 17.30 56.12 -55.36
C SER A 72 16.33 57.23 -55.00
N ASN A 73 15.06 57.03 -55.32
CA ASN A 73 14.01 57.89 -54.80
C ASN A 73 14.05 57.74 -53.27
N PRO A 74 14.46 58.78 -52.53
CA PRO A 74 14.70 58.67 -51.09
C PRO A 74 13.42 58.28 -50.33
N GLU A 75 12.25 58.55 -50.91
CA GLU A 75 10.95 58.19 -50.38
C GLU A 75 10.69 56.67 -50.38
N VAL A 76 11.07 55.97 -51.45
CA VAL A 76 10.92 54.50 -51.54
C VAL A 76 11.82 53.80 -50.52
N VAL A 77 13.03 54.33 -50.31
CA VAL A 77 13.97 53.82 -49.30
C VAL A 77 13.42 54.02 -47.89
N LYS A 78 12.79 55.16 -47.60
CA LYS A 78 12.13 55.43 -46.30
C LYS A 78 10.98 54.46 -46.05
N ILE A 79 10.13 54.23 -47.05
CA ILE A 79 9.00 53.28 -46.95
C ILE A 79 9.53 51.85 -46.73
N GLN A 80 10.58 51.44 -47.45
CA GLN A 80 11.19 50.12 -47.30
C GLN A 80 11.87 49.93 -45.93
N ALA A 81 12.56 50.95 -45.43
CA ALA A 81 13.17 50.93 -44.10
C ALA A 81 12.10 50.86 -43.00
N TRP A 82 10.97 51.56 -43.17
CA TRP A 82 9.83 51.49 -42.25
C TRP A 82 9.21 50.09 -42.19
N TRP A 83 8.95 49.47 -43.35
CA TRP A 83 8.42 48.10 -43.41
C TRP A 83 9.35 47.08 -42.75
N ARG A 84 10.66 47.18 -42.97
CA ARG A 84 11.64 46.30 -42.30
C ARG A 84 11.65 46.52 -40.78
N GLY A 85 11.53 47.77 -40.33
CA GLY A 85 11.46 48.11 -38.91
C GLY A 85 10.19 47.61 -38.22
N THR A 86 9.04 47.65 -38.90
CA THR A 86 7.78 47.15 -38.34
C THR A 86 7.77 45.62 -38.29
N LEU A 87 8.28 44.96 -39.34
CA LEU A 87 8.37 43.50 -39.39
C LEU A 87 9.19 42.93 -38.23
N VAL A 88 10.37 43.51 -37.96
CA VAL A 88 11.27 43.05 -36.87
C VAL A 88 10.66 43.29 -35.48
N ARG A 89 9.92 44.38 -35.28
CA ARG A 89 9.25 44.64 -34.00
C ARG A 89 8.12 43.65 -33.74
N SER A 90 7.34 43.32 -34.77
CA SER A 90 6.27 42.32 -34.67
C SER A 90 6.81 40.92 -34.40
N THR A 91 7.92 40.51 -35.02
CA THR A 91 8.53 39.20 -34.75
C THR A 91 9.12 39.13 -33.35
N LEU A 92 9.78 40.20 -32.89
CA LEU A 92 10.35 40.26 -31.54
C LEU A 92 9.25 40.15 -30.47
N LEU A 93 8.14 40.87 -30.63
CA LEU A 93 7.00 40.80 -29.70
C LEU A 93 6.38 39.39 -29.68
N TYR A 94 6.21 38.78 -30.86
CA TYR A 94 5.67 37.43 -30.95
C TYR A 94 6.57 36.40 -30.26
N VAL A 95 7.89 36.48 -30.48
CA VAL A 95 8.85 35.60 -29.81
C VAL A 95 8.86 35.84 -28.30
N ALA A 96 8.84 37.09 -27.85
CA ALA A 96 8.79 37.42 -26.42
C ALA A 96 7.51 36.89 -25.74
N PHE A 97 6.36 37.03 -26.40
CA PHE A 97 5.09 36.50 -25.90
C PHE A 97 5.07 34.98 -25.84
N ARG A 98 5.64 34.31 -26.84
CA ARG A 98 5.82 32.85 -26.86
C ARG A 98 6.69 32.38 -25.69
N VAL A 99 7.83 33.04 -25.47
CA VAL A 99 8.74 32.73 -24.35
C VAL A 99 8.02 32.93 -23.02
N TRP A 100 7.25 34.01 -22.86
CA TRP A 100 6.49 34.25 -21.63
C TRP A 100 5.46 33.14 -21.37
N ILE A 101 4.67 32.73 -22.37
CA ILE A 101 3.72 31.62 -22.21
C ILE A 101 4.44 30.34 -21.77
N ILE A 102 5.54 30.00 -22.43
CA ILE A 102 6.32 28.79 -22.11
C ILE A 102 6.89 28.88 -20.68
N GLN A 103 7.42 30.03 -20.29
CA GLN A 103 7.97 30.26 -18.95
C GLN A 103 6.88 30.17 -17.86
N GLY A 104 5.71 30.74 -18.12
CA GLY A 104 4.55 30.64 -17.23
C GLY A 104 4.06 29.21 -17.09
N TRP A 105 3.99 28.47 -18.21
CA TRP A 105 3.60 27.06 -18.21
C TRP A 105 4.56 26.18 -17.39
N TRP A 106 5.88 26.40 -17.53
CA TRP A 106 6.88 25.69 -16.74
C TRP A 106 6.75 25.96 -15.23
N ARG A 107 6.54 27.22 -14.84
CA ARG A 107 6.31 27.57 -13.42
C ARG A 107 5.06 26.88 -12.88
N HIS A 108 3.97 26.88 -13.64
CA HIS A 108 2.74 26.21 -13.24
C HIS A 108 2.91 24.69 -13.13
N MET A 109 3.64 24.05 -14.07
CA MET A 109 3.99 22.63 -13.99
C MET A 109 4.87 22.29 -12.79
N LEU A 110 5.86 23.14 -12.47
CA LEU A 110 6.70 22.96 -11.28
C LEU A 110 5.89 23.03 -9.98
N VAL A 111 4.99 24.01 -9.85
CA VAL A 111 4.12 24.12 -8.67
C VAL A 111 3.20 22.90 -8.56
N LYS A 112 2.55 22.48 -9.64
CA LYS A 112 1.72 21.27 -9.64
C LYS A 112 2.50 20.02 -9.25
N LEU A 113 3.72 19.87 -9.74
CA LEU A 113 4.57 18.73 -9.39
C LEU A 113 4.92 18.74 -7.88
N LEU A 114 5.26 19.92 -7.34
CA LEU A 114 5.58 20.06 -5.92
C LEU A 114 4.35 19.82 -5.03
N GLU A 115 3.19 20.35 -5.42
CA GLU A 115 1.93 20.12 -4.71
C GLU A 115 1.56 18.63 -4.70
N ASN A 116 1.69 17.94 -5.84
CA ASN A 116 1.44 16.51 -5.92
C ASN A 116 2.39 15.73 -5.00
N ARG A 117 3.68 16.08 -4.97
CA ARG A 117 4.65 15.47 -4.04
C ARG A 117 4.31 15.74 -2.58
N ARG A 118 3.85 16.96 -2.26
CA ARG A 118 3.42 17.31 -0.89
C ARG A 118 2.16 16.53 -0.50
N ARG A 119 1.17 16.42 -1.39
CA ARG A 119 -0.06 15.65 -1.15
C ARG A 119 0.24 14.18 -0.93
N THR A 120 1.05 13.55 -1.77
CA THR A 120 1.41 12.14 -1.59
C THR A 120 2.22 11.90 -0.31
N ALA A 121 3.11 12.83 0.07
CA ALA A 121 3.81 12.75 1.35
C ALA A 121 2.83 12.82 2.54
N LEU A 122 1.87 13.75 2.52
CA LEU A 122 0.84 13.89 3.55
C LEU A 122 -0.05 12.65 3.63
N GLU A 123 -0.54 12.14 2.51
CA GLU A 123 -1.35 10.91 2.44
C GLU A 123 -0.60 9.69 2.99
N ASN A 124 0.70 9.58 2.71
CA ASN A 124 1.53 8.52 3.25
C ASN A 124 1.70 8.65 4.77
N CYS A 125 1.91 9.86 5.29
CA CYS A 125 2.00 10.11 6.73
C CYS A 125 0.67 9.80 7.43
N THR A 126 -0.45 10.29 6.92
CA THR A 126 -1.77 9.99 7.50
C THR A 126 -2.06 8.49 7.45
N ARG A 127 -1.77 7.80 6.35
CA ARG A 127 -1.93 6.34 6.27
C ARG A 127 -1.10 5.60 7.33
N LYS A 128 0.14 6.06 7.59
CA LYS A 128 0.99 5.50 8.66
C LYS A 128 0.38 5.75 10.04
N GLU A 129 -0.12 6.95 10.31
CA GLU A 129 -0.79 7.29 11.57
C GLU A 129 -2.05 6.44 11.76
N TRP A 130 -2.90 6.30 10.74
CA TRP A 130 -4.07 5.42 10.78
C TRP A 130 -3.69 3.97 11.04
N ALA A 131 -2.62 3.47 10.42
CA ALA A 131 -2.11 2.13 10.68
C ALA A 131 -1.61 1.98 12.12
N ALA A 132 -0.87 2.97 12.63
CA ALA A 132 -0.37 2.99 14.01
C ALA A 132 -1.51 3.01 15.04
N VAL A 133 -2.54 3.84 14.83
CA VAL A 133 -3.71 3.92 15.72
C VAL A 133 -4.50 2.61 15.70
N ARG A 134 -4.67 1.98 14.52
CA ARG A 134 -5.31 0.66 14.42
C ARG A 134 -4.50 -0.42 15.12
N LEU A 135 -3.18 -0.42 14.96
CA LEU A 135 -2.31 -1.37 15.67
C LEU A 135 -2.36 -1.14 17.18
N GLN A 136 -2.33 0.13 17.60
CA GLN A 136 -2.45 0.51 19.00
C GLN A 136 -3.78 0.08 19.60
N SER A 137 -4.89 0.22 18.88
CA SER A 137 -6.20 -0.23 19.38
C SER A 137 -6.26 -1.75 19.50
N TRP A 138 -5.68 -2.48 18.55
CA TRP A 138 -5.56 -3.94 18.62
C TRP A 138 -4.72 -4.39 19.81
N VAL A 139 -3.56 -3.78 20.02
CA VAL A 139 -2.67 -4.11 21.16
C VAL A 139 -3.36 -3.83 22.49
N HIS A 140 -4.05 -2.69 22.63
CA HIS A 140 -4.79 -2.39 23.85
C HIS A 140 -5.92 -3.39 24.09
N MET A 141 -6.72 -3.69 23.06
CA MET A 141 -7.81 -4.67 23.16
C MET A 141 -7.28 -6.06 23.50
N TRP A 142 -6.17 -6.47 22.90
CA TRP A 142 -5.50 -7.73 23.19
C TRP A 142 -5.00 -7.80 24.64
N ARG A 143 -4.33 -6.76 25.13
CA ARG A 143 -3.84 -6.70 26.53
C ARG A 143 -4.99 -6.81 27.53
N ILE A 144 -6.08 -6.08 27.31
CA ILE A 144 -7.26 -6.14 28.18
C ILE A 144 -7.89 -7.53 28.14
N ARG A 145 -8.08 -8.09 26.93
CA ARG A 145 -8.61 -9.45 26.74
C ARG A 145 -7.76 -10.48 27.48
N TRP A 146 -6.44 -10.40 27.34
CA TRP A 146 -5.52 -11.32 28.00
C TRP A 146 -5.57 -11.20 29.52
N ARG A 147 -5.58 -9.97 30.06
CA ARG A 147 -5.71 -9.75 31.50
C ARG A 147 -7.04 -10.26 32.05
N TYR A 148 -8.13 -10.04 31.31
CA TYR A 148 -9.45 -10.54 31.65
C TYR A 148 -9.49 -12.08 31.65
N CYS A 149 -8.94 -12.72 30.62
CA CYS A 149 -8.86 -14.18 30.56
C CYS A 149 -8.05 -14.77 31.72
N ARG A 150 -6.91 -14.16 32.09
CA ARG A 150 -6.13 -14.60 33.25
C ARG A 150 -6.89 -14.47 34.57
N LEU A 151 -7.62 -13.37 34.75
CA LEU A 151 -8.44 -13.16 35.94
C LEU A 151 -9.60 -14.16 36.00
N LEU A 152 -10.26 -14.42 34.86
CA LEU A 152 -11.29 -15.44 34.77
C LEU A 152 -10.77 -16.83 35.07
N ASP A 153 -9.60 -17.19 34.54
CA ASP A 153 -8.98 -18.50 34.79
C ASP A 153 -8.67 -18.68 36.28
N ALA A 154 -8.04 -17.68 36.92
CA ALA A 154 -7.81 -17.68 38.36
C ALA A 154 -9.13 -17.77 39.16
N ALA A 155 -10.15 -17.01 38.77
CA ALA A 155 -11.46 -17.05 39.42
C ALA A 155 -12.14 -18.42 39.26
N ARG A 156 -11.99 -19.08 38.10
CA ARG A 156 -12.52 -20.43 37.86
C ARG A 156 -11.83 -21.46 38.73
N ILE A 157 -10.51 -21.38 38.90
CA ILE A 157 -9.75 -22.26 39.80
C ILE A 157 -10.22 -22.08 41.24
N ILE A 158 -10.35 -20.83 41.71
CA ILE A 158 -10.83 -20.52 43.06
C ILE A 158 -12.27 -21.03 43.25
N GLN A 159 -13.15 -20.79 42.28
CA GLN A 159 -14.54 -21.27 42.34
C GLN A 159 -14.62 -22.80 42.34
N ALA A 160 -13.79 -23.49 41.54
CA ALA A 160 -13.74 -24.94 41.52
C ALA A 160 -13.24 -25.48 42.86
N TYR A 161 -12.21 -24.88 43.44
CA TYR A 161 -11.73 -25.22 44.78
C TYR A 161 -12.83 -25.05 45.83
N TRP A 162 -13.54 -23.92 45.84
CA TRP A 162 -14.66 -23.68 46.76
C TRP A 162 -15.83 -24.64 46.55
N ARG A 163 -16.15 -24.99 45.30
CA ARG A 163 -17.19 -26.00 45.01
C ARG A 163 -16.77 -27.38 45.51
N CYS A 164 -15.54 -27.80 45.25
CA CYS A 164 -15.02 -29.05 45.77
C CYS A 164 -14.98 -29.06 47.30
N GLN A 165 -14.57 -27.96 47.94
CA GLN A 165 -14.58 -27.84 49.41
C GLN A 165 -15.99 -27.89 49.98
N SER A 166 -16.95 -27.23 49.32
CA SER A 166 -18.36 -27.23 49.74
C SER A 166 -18.95 -28.63 49.63
N CYS A 167 -18.74 -29.34 48.51
CA CYS A 167 -19.16 -30.74 48.33
C CYS A 167 -18.42 -31.72 49.24
N ALA A 168 -17.17 -31.45 49.63
CA ALA A 168 -16.43 -32.28 50.58
C ALA A 168 -16.91 -32.07 52.03
N SER A 169 -17.38 -30.86 52.37
CA SER A 169 -17.94 -30.54 53.69
C SER A 169 -19.42 -30.88 53.83
N GLN A 170 -20.19 -30.80 52.73
CA GLN A 170 -21.59 -31.23 52.68
C GLN A 170 -21.59 -32.74 52.40
N GLY A 171 -21.82 -33.51 53.46
CA GLY A 171 -21.89 -34.96 53.35
C GLY A 171 -22.86 -35.41 52.26
N PHE A 172 -22.48 -36.46 51.53
CA PHE A 172 -23.33 -37.01 50.48
C PHE A 172 -24.52 -37.74 51.12
N THR A 173 -25.74 -37.36 50.76
CA THR A 173 -26.97 -38.02 51.23
C THR A 173 -27.50 -38.96 50.15
N LYS A 174 -27.47 -40.27 50.41
CA LYS A 174 -28.05 -41.29 49.54
C LYS A 174 -29.35 -41.79 50.16
N GLY A 175 -30.48 -41.52 49.49
CA GLY A 175 -31.79 -42.03 49.92
C GLY A 175 -32.16 -43.30 49.17
N HIS A 176 -32.44 -44.38 49.90
CA HIS A 176 -33.11 -45.57 49.37
C HIS A 176 -34.55 -45.60 49.89
N TYR A 177 -35.51 -45.71 48.98
CA TYR A 177 -36.93 -45.80 49.33
C TYR A 177 -37.51 -47.12 48.81
N ARG A 178 -38.18 -47.85 49.69
CA ARG A 178 -38.90 -49.08 49.34
C ARG A 178 -40.36 -48.91 49.71
N VAL A 179 -41.21 -48.85 48.69
CA VAL A 179 -42.66 -48.72 48.86
C VAL A 179 -43.25 -50.13 48.94
N THR A 180 -43.85 -50.45 50.08
CA THR A 180 -44.60 -51.70 50.30
C THR A 180 -46.09 -51.34 50.43
N ALA A 181 -47.01 -52.28 50.15
CA ALA A 181 -48.45 -51.99 50.08
C ALA A 181 -49.03 -51.29 51.33
N ASN A 182 -48.45 -51.54 52.51
CA ASN A 182 -48.98 -51.04 53.79
C ASN A 182 -48.05 -50.03 54.49
N GLN A 183 -46.80 -49.89 54.02
CA GLN A 183 -45.76 -49.09 54.68
C GLN A 183 -44.72 -48.58 53.67
N LEU A 184 -44.25 -47.36 53.88
CA LEU A 184 -43.16 -46.73 53.15
C LEU A 184 -41.89 -46.75 54.01
N HIS A 185 -40.87 -47.49 53.56
CA HIS A 185 -39.57 -47.58 54.22
C HIS A 185 -38.60 -46.60 53.59
N LEU A 186 -38.14 -45.61 54.36
CA LEU A 186 -37.11 -44.66 53.97
C LEU A 186 -35.81 -45.01 54.69
N GLU A 187 -34.74 -45.18 53.94
CA GLU A 187 -33.38 -45.31 54.47
C GLU A 187 -32.53 -44.17 53.89
N LEU A 188 -32.03 -43.31 54.77
CA LEU A 188 -31.19 -42.18 54.40
C LEU A 188 -29.79 -42.39 54.96
N GLU A 189 -28.83 -42.58 54.06
CA GLU A 189 -27.41 -42.68 54.39
C GLU A 189 -26.76 -41.31 54.20
N VAL A 190 -26.23 -40.73 55.29
CA VAL A 190 -25.55 -39.43 55.30
C VAL A 190 -24.07 -39.68 55.57
N LEU A 191 -23.22 -39.46 54.56
CA LEU A 191 -21.77 -39.59 54.65
C LEU A 191 -21.15 -38.23 54.98
N LEU A 192 -21.00 -37.89 56.26
CA LEU A 192 -20.49 -36.59 56.69
C LEU A 192 -19.11 -36.70 57.36
N GLY A 193 -18.02 -36.83 56.58
CA GLY A 193 -16.61 -36.62 56.98
C GLY A 193 -16.00 -37.44 58.15
N SER A 194 -16.81 -37.88 59.11
CA SER A 194 -16.49 -38.55 60.36
C SER A 194 -17.07 -39.98 60.42
N GLY A 195 -17.81 -40.40 59.39
CA GLY A 195 -18.39 -41.75 59.26
C GLY A 195 -19.78 -41.72 58.58
N PRO A 196 -20.27 -42.87 58.07
CA PRO A 196 -21.65 -43.00 57.59
C PRO A 196 -22.64 -42.99 58.76
N CYS A 197 -23.63 -42.10 58.71
CA CYS A 197 -24.79 -42.11 59.59
C CYS A 197 -26.00 -42.64 58.81
N ILE A 198 -26.60 -43.72 59.27
CA ILE A 198 -27.79 -44.33 58.63
C ILE A 198 -29.02 -43.99 59.48
N VAL A 199 -30.00 -43.36 58.87
CA VAL A 199 -31.30 -43.04 59.48
C VAL A 199 -32.38 -43.81 58.74
N THR A 200 -33.12 -44.66 59.45
CA THR A 200 -34.24 -45.44 58.91
C THR A 200 -35.56 -44.95 59.51
N GLU A 201 -36.57 -44.74 58.67
CA GLU A 201 -37.91 -44.32 59.07
C GLU A 201 -38.99 -45.13 58.32
N CYS A 202 -40.00 -45.62 59.04
CA CYS A 202 -41.12 -46.37 58.49
C CYS A 202 -42.40 -45.55 58.64
N ILE A 203 -42.94 -45.06 57.52
CA ILE A 203 -44.18 -44.27 57.51
C ILE A 203 -45.34 -45.19 57.10
N PRO A 204 -46.35 -45.42 57.97
CA PRO A 204 -47.53 -46.20 57.60
C PRO A 204 -48.36 -45.45 56.55
N LEU A 205 -48.73 -46.13 55.48
CA LEU A 205 -49.56 -45.54 54.43
C LEU A 205 -51.04 -45.75 54.80
N PRO A 206 -51.89 -44.71 54.77
CA PRO A 206 -53.31 -44.86 55.03
C PRO A 206 -53.93 -45.67 53.89
N ILE A 207 -54.26 -46.92 54.18
CA ILE A 207 -55.00 -47.78 53.27
C ILE A 207 -56.41 -47.19 53.17
N LYS A 208 -56.73 -46.54 52.05
CA LYS A 208 -58.13 -46.24 51.70
C LYS A 208 -58.78 -47.57 51.34
N GLN A 209 -59.62 -48.06 52.25
CA GLN A 209 -60.58 -49.13 51.99
C GLN A 209 -61.64 -48.66 51.00
#